data_AF-A0A9X2ICW6-F1
#
_entry.id   AF-A0A9X2ICW6-F1
#
_cell.length_a   1.000
_cell.length_b   1.000
_cell.length_c   1.000
_cell.angle_alpha   90.00
_cell.angle_beta   90.00
_cell.angle_gamma   90.00
#
_symmetry.space_group_name_H-M   'P 1'
#
loop_
_entity.id
_entity.type
_entity.pdbx_description
1 polymer ?
#
loop_
_entity_poly.entity_id
_entity_poly.type
_entity_poly.pdbx_seq_one_letter_code
_entity_poly.pdbx_strand_id
1 'polypeptide(L)' 'MHALGRIGKPEDIARAVLFLLNPQSWITGQVIAVDGGLSRVRPKIKI' A
#
# COMPACT_ATOMS: atom_id res chain seq x y z
N MET A 1 10.95 8.45 -5.18
CA MET A 1 10.26 7.37 -5.91
C MET A 1 8.94 7.06 -5.22
N HIS A 2 8.93 6.58 -3.98
CA HIS A 2 7.70 6.37 -3.19
C HIS A 2 7.41 7.58 -2.29
N ALA A 3 6.15 7.96 -2.08
CA ALA A 3 5.77 9.10 -1.23
C ALA A 3 6.11 8.89 0.24
N LEU A 4 6.14 7.62 0.69
CA LEU A 4 6.58 7.25 2.04
C LEU A 4 8.11 7.35 2.25
N GLY A 5 8.89 7.71 1.23
CA GLY A 5 10.33 7.96 1.37
C GLY A 5 11.19 6.72 1.61
N ARG A 6 10.62 5.51 1.52
CA ARG A 6 11.33 4.23 1.64
C ARG A 6 10.86 3.25 0.59
N ILE A 7 11.68 2.22 0.34
CA ILE A 7 11.25 1.04 -0.41
C ILE A 7 10.38 0.17 0.50
N GLY A 8 9.34 -0.43 -0.08
CA GLY A 8 8.49 -1.41 0.58
C GLY A 8 9.28 -2.66 0.98
N LYS A 9 8.81 -3.35 2.01
CA LYS A 9 9.33 -4.67 2.38
C LYS A 9 8.24 -5.73 2.16
N PRO A 10 8.59 -7.01 2.03
CA PRO A 10 7.59 -8.09 1.87
C PRO A 10 6.50 -8.06 2.95
N GLU A 11 6.83 -7.65 4.17
CA GLU A 11 5.87 -7.60 5.28
C GLU A 11 4.80 -6.52 5.10
N ASP A 12 5.05 -5.47 4.30
CA ASP A 12 4.03 -4.47 3.95
C ASP A 12 2.89 -5.10 3.14
N ILE A 13 3.22 -6.00 2.21
CA ILE A 13 2.24 -6.77 1.43
C ILE A 13 1.56 -7.80 2.34
N ALA A 14 2.32 -8.55 3.14
CA ALA A 14 1.77 -9.58 4.02
C ALA A 14 0.72 -9.01 5.00
N ARG A 15 0.96 -7.82 5.57
CA ARG A 15 -0.01 -7.13 6.43
C ARG A 15 -1.28 -6.72 5.67
N ALA A 16 -1.15 -6.24 4.43
CA ALA A 16 -2.31 -5.89 3.61
C ALA A 16 -3.15 -7.13 3.27
N VAL A 17 -2.50 -8.26 2.94
CA VAL A 17 -3.19 -9.54 2.72
C VAL A 17 -3.91 -9.99 4.00
N LEU A 18 -3.24 -9.95 5.15
CA LEU A 18 -3.84 -10.32 6.44
C LEU A 18 -5.08 -9.47 6.77
N PHE A 19 -5.03 -8.17 6.48
CA PHE A 19 -6.20 -7.29 6.61
C PHE A 19 -7.36 -7.75 5.71
N LEU A 20 -7.09 -8.09 4.45
CA LEU A 20 -8.12 -8.54 3.50
C LEU A 20 -8.70 -9.91 3.84
N LEU A 21 -7.94 -10.76 4.53
CA LEU A 21 -8.41 -12.05 5.02
C LEU A 21 -9.32 -11.94 6.26
N ASN A 22 -9.58 -10.74 6.78
CA ASN A 22 -10.54 -10.56 7.86
C ASN A 22 -11.95 -10.98 7.39
N PRO A 23 -12.57 -12.01 7.99
CA PRO A 23 -13.87 -12.53 7.55
C PRO A 23 -15.02 -11.53 7.76
N GLN A 24 -14.83 -10.48 8.55
CA GLN A 24 -15.82 -9.41 8.74
C GLN A 24 -15.66 -8.27 7.71
N SER A 25 -14.72 -8.38 6.78
CA SER A 25 -14.50 -7.39 5.73
C SER A 25 -15.64 -7.38 4.70
N TRP A 26 -16.09 -6.19 4.30
CA TRP A 26 -17.07 -5.98 3.23
C TRP A 26 -16.40 -5.49 1.93
N ILE A 27 -15.27 -6.09 1.56
CA ILE A 27 -14.45 -5.66 0.41
C ILE A 27 -14.32 -6.82 -0.59
N THR A 28 -14.73 -6.58 -1.84
CA THR A 28 -14.55 -7.54 -2.96
C THR A 28 -14.37 -6.81 -4.29
N GLY A 29 -13.75 -7.48 -5.26
CA GLY A 29 -13.56 -6.97 -6.64
C GLY A 29 -12.64 -5.76 -6.79
N GLN A 30 -11.84 -5.43 -5.76
CA GLN A 30 -10.98 -4.25 -5.76
C GLN A 30 -9.52 -4.58 -6.05
N VAL A 31 -8.84 -3.66 -6.74
CA VAL A 31 -7.37 -3.63 -6.83
C VAL A 31 -6.86 -2.55 -5.87
N ILE A 32 -6.22 -2.96 -4.79
CA ILE A 32 -5.74 -2.05 -3.74
C ILE A 32 -4.22 -1.89 -3.88
N ALA A 33 -3.78 -0.66 -4.09
CA ALA A 33 -2.35 -0.34 -4.20
C ALA A 33 -1.68 -0.36 -2.82
N VAL A 34 -0.59 -1.13 -2.70
CA VAL A 34 0.28 -1.20 -1.52
C VAL A 34 1.70 -0.84 -1.96
N ASP A 35 1.87 0.40 -2.40
CA ASP A 35 3.04 0.83 -3.18
C ASP A 35 3.69 2.09 -2.62
N GLY A 36 3.50 2.36 -1.32
CA GLY A 36 4.03 3.55 -0.67
C GLY A 36 3.64 4.88 -1.33
N GLY A 37 2.52 4.91 -2.07
CA GLY A 37 2.00 6.08 -2.77
C GLY A 37 2.57 6.31 -4.16
N LEU A 38 3.37 5.39 -4.70
CA LEU A 38 4.04 5.53 -6.01
C LEU A 38 3.04 5.83 -7.14
N SER A 39 1.89 5.14 -7.18
CA SER A 39 0.95 5.24 -8.30
C SER A 39 0.06 6.48 -8.28
N ARG A 40 -0.15 7.12 -7.12
CA ARG A 40 -1.18 8.16 -6.96
C ARG A 40 -0.75 9.40 -6.19
N VAL A 41 0.37 9.36 -5.47
CA VAL A 41 0.81 10.47 -4.61
C VAL A 41 2.03 11.12 -5.21
N ARG A 42 1.98 12.45 -5.39
CA ARG A 42 3.15 13.24 -5.77
C ARG A 42 4.06 13.42 -4.54
N PRO A 43 5.27 12.85 -4.52
CA PRO A 43 6.18 13.03 -3.40
C PRO A 43 6.67 14.49 -3.35
N LYS A 44 6.77 15.06 -2.14
CA LYS A 44 7.45 16.34 -1.96
C LYS A 44 8.94 16.13 -2.25
N ILE A 45 9.47 16.85 -3.25
CA ILE A 45 10.91 16.88 -3.51
C ILE A 45 11.54 17.63 -2.34
N LYS A 46 12.42 16.96 -1.58
CA LYS A 46 13.33 17.67 -0.69
C LYS A 46 14.37 18.34 -1.58
N ILE A 47 14.29 19.66 -1.69
CA ILE A 47 15.35 20.52 -2.21
C ILE A 47 16.48 20.48 -1.19
#